data_AF-G9XE33-F1
#
_entry.id   AF-G9XE33-F1
#
_cell.length_a   1.000
_cell.length_b   1.000
_cell.length_c   1.000
_cell.angle_alpha   90.00
_cell.angle_beta   90.00
_cell.angle_gamma   90.00
#
_symmetry.space_group_name_H-M   'P 1'
#
loop_
_entity.id
_entity.type
_entity.pdbx_description
1 polymer ?
#
loop_
_entity_poly.entity_id
_entity_poly.type
_entity_poly.pdbx_seq_one_letter_code
_entity_poly.pdbx_strand_id
1 'polypeptide(L)'
;MSFSEKLNKLMLQYNIKNIDLAKEMNISPSFVSKIRRGITTLPPYSDIYDKLYYAFDHLLSDEQIMDLKKQYNLSWDKKSFSTWICEDCIKSLPKFSICLYKLMDFFDISNKTLAKELNFDPSLISRYKTGDRIPSTDNKIINQIVDYFANLTLERKCEEELLQYIGVKSVNACKKEDFVSIIFSWFMNEDLDTKLMDKIFHMMEEYHSFVPDFKKVSNILKDTYIPPYHIIKKQGNEGLRQLVLLFLSLCCKSEKKLELKLFSNQNMSWMIEDPEFFQTWRALMLTILECGHKIFIIHNIERKDKEMFSAIEGWLPLHLSGNIESYYYTASFSNPFSNTIFSSGSFAVYGNFIDSLENETDFYFTQEQNTIQKLEEAFEDLTKHSQKLLKTLNIKSIKDIDFFIPTEKKINHTVHLMQQNLPIWHIDEDLLAEILSENNVSKKEHEYICAYIEKLRSFYKKVLKNNSFFEYFYIPKQRIYEKKPFDFLNINGQDRIYYTETQYKKQLINIAKTLETYKNYHIVLLDKPIYDSIKLFQFESNSIFAIKNKFPVSAIQYESDILIAKFHSYISSKQEKSISSLNDYEEVFNQLLTK
;
A
#
# COMPACT_ATOMS: atom_id res chain seq x y z
N MET A 1 19.07 9.53 -20.08
CA MET A 1 20.47 9.53 -20.53
C MET A 1 21.32 8.99 -19.40
N SER A 2 22.21 8.04 -19.71
CA SER A 2 23.22 7.57 -18.77
C SER A 2 24.27 8.65 -18.49
N PHE A 3 25.04 8.49 -17.41
CA PHE A 3 26.17 9.36 -17.09
C PHE A 3 27.13 9.52 -18.28
N SER A 4 27.48 8.43 -18.96
CA SER A 4 28.41 8.44 -20.09
C SER A 4 27.84 9.19 -21.29
N GLU A 5 26.54 9.07 -21.55
CA GLU A 5 25.84 9.83 -22.59
C GLU A 5 25.82 11.33 -22.26
N LYS A 6 25.48 11.69 -21.02
CA LYS A 6 25.49 13.10 -20.56
C LYS A 6 26.89 13.70 -20.71
N LEU A 7 27.93 12.98 -20.27
CA LEU A 7 29.32 13.43 -20.36
C LEU A 7 29.77 13.60 -21.82
N ASN A 8 29.52 12.62 -22.69
CA ASN A 8 29.90 12.73 -24.11
C ASN A 8 29.14 13.85 -24.81
N LYS A 9 27.86 14.06 -24.48
CA LYS A 9 27.06 15.15 -25.03
C LYS A 9 27.64 16.52 -24.68
N LEU A 10 27.99 16.73 -23.41
CA LEU A 10 28.64 17.98 -22.98
C LEU A 10 29.98 18.21 -23.70
N MET A 11 30.83 17.18 -23.75
CA MET A 11 32.13 17.29 -24.40
C MET A 11 32.00 17.60 -25.90
N LEU A 12 31.02 17.00 -26.59
CA LEU A 12 30.74 17.27 -27.99
C LEU A 12 30.18 18.69 -28.19
N GLN A 13 29.21 19.10 -27.37
CA GLN A 13 28.55 20.40 -27.45
C GLN A 13 29.53 21.56 -27.29
N TYR A 14 30.51 21.43 -26.40
CA TYR A 14 31.49 22.49 -26.11
C TYR A 14 32.89 22.21 -26.67
N ASN A 15 33.03 21.21 -27.55
CA ASN A 15 34.30 20.85 -28.19
C ASN A 15 35.46 20.58 -27.20
N ILE A 16 35.15 20.00 -26.04
CA ILE A 16 36.13 19.69 -24.99
C ILE A 16 36.83 18.37 -25.35
N LYS A 17 38.15 18.42 -25.48
CA LYS A 17 38.93 17.20 -25.75
C LYS A 17 39.13 16.39 -24.47
N ASN A 18 39.29 15.08 -24.65
CA ASN A 18 39.55 14.15 -23.56
C ASN A 18 40.78 14.52 -22.72
N ILE A 19 41.82 15.05 -23.37
CA ILE A 19 43.07 15.40 -22.70
C ILE A 19 42.94 16.67 -21.86
N ASP A 20 42.13 17.62 -22.32
CA ASP A 20 41.89 18.90 -21.64
C ASP A 20 41.04 18.64 -20.39
N LEU A 21 39.96 17.86 -20.53
CA LEU A 21 39.14 17.44 -19.40
C LEU A 21 39.95 16.65 -18.35
N ALA A 22 40.81 15.73 -18.80
CA ALA A 22 41.65 14.94 -17.89
C ALA A 22 42.65 15.83 -17.11
N LYS A 23 43.22 16.83 -17.77
CA LYS A 23 44.14 17.79 -17.16
C LYS A 23 43.45 18.61 -16.07
N GLU A 24 42.28 19.17 -16.38
CA GLU A 24 41.51 20.00 -15.43
C GLU A 24 41.00 19.18 -14.24
N MET A 25 40.59 17.93 -14.47
CA MET A 25 40.18 17.02 -13.39
C MET A 25 41.34 16.46 -12.57
N ASN A 26 42.59 16.70 -12.99
CA ASN A 26 43.81 16.11 -12.41
C ASN A 26 43.76 14.57 -12.32
N ILE A 27 43.38 13.91 -13.43
CA ILE A 27 43.29 12.45 -13.54
C ILE A 27 43.84 11.96 -14.89
N SER A 28 44.10 10.66 -15.02
CA SER A 28 44.66 10.13 -16.28
C SER A 28 43.67 10.23 -17.45
N PRO A 29 44.13 10.57 -18.68
CA PRO A 29 43.29 10.55 -19.88
C PRO A 29 42.66 9.18 -20.18
N SER A 30 43.36 8.10 -19.77
CA SER A 30 42.86 6.73 -19.86
C SER A 30 41.63 6.51 -18.97
N PHE A 31 41.64 7.03 -17.74
CA PHE A 31 40.49 6.96 -16.84
C PHE A 31 39.28 7.72 -17.40
N VAL A 32 39.49 8.95 -17.90
CA VAL A 32 38.43 9.73 -18.58
C VAL A 32 37.85 8.97 -19.77
N SER A 33 38.70 8.32 -20.57
CA SER A 33 38.23 7.49 -21.69
C SER A 33 37.41 6.29 -21.23
N LYS A 34 37.73 5.66 -20.09
CA LYS A 34 36.99 4.50 -19.57
C LYS A 34 35.61 4.89 -19.06
N ILE A 35 35.48 5.99 -18.33
CA ILE A 35 34.18 6.48 -17.84
C ILE A 35 33.28 6.97 -18.99
N ARG A 36 33.85 7.61 -20.02
CA ARG A 36 33.12 8.02 -21.24
C ARG A 36 32.58 6.85 -22.05
N ARG A 37 33.28 5.72 -22.05
CA ARG A 37 32.86 4.49 -22.75
C ARG A 37 31.94 3.61 -21.89
N GLY A 38 31.67 4.00 -20.65
CA GLY A 38 30.91 3.17 -19.70
C GLY A 38 31.65 1.90 -19.24
N ILE A 39 32.96 1.79 -19.50
CA ILE A 39 33.78 0.65 -19.06
C ILE A 39 34.03 0.71 -17.55
N THR A 40 34.19 1.93 -17.01
CA THR A 40 34.30 2.17 -15.57
C THR A 40 33.04 2.87 -15.11
N THR A 41 32.25 2.18 -14.29
CA THR A 41 31.11 2.75 -13.59
C THR A 41 31.59 3.54 -12.39
N LEU A 42 31.07 4.77 -12.24
CA LEU A 42 31.35 5.59 -11.07
C LEU A 42 30.30 5.30 -10.00
N PRO A 43 30.70 5.14 -8.73
CA PRO A 43 29.73 5.03 -7.66
C PRO A 43 29.00 6.37 -7.52
N PRO A 44 27.71 6.36 -7.15
CA PRO A 44 27.00 7.58 -6.82
C PRO A 44 27.73 8.33 -5.71
N TYR A 45 27.82 9.65 -5.85
CA TYR A 45 28.58 10.52 -4.95
C TYR A 45 30.11 10.32 -4.97
N SER A 46 30.65 9.80 -6.08
CA SER A 46 32.09 9.85 -6.34
C SER A 46 32.60 11.29 -6.34
N ASP A 47 33.80 11.50 -5.77
CA ASP A 47 34.58 12.74 -5.87
C ASP A 47 34.87 13.15 -7.33
N ILE A 48 34.74 12.20 -8.27
CA ILE A 48 34.86 12.46 -9.70
C ILE A 48 33.76 13.42 -10.20
N TYR A 49 32.55 13.42 -9.62
CA TYR A 49 31.50 14.36 -10.02
C TYR A 49 31.86 15.80 -9.64
N ASP A 50 32.47 15.97 -8.47
CA ASP A 50 32.97 17.26 -8.02
C ASP A 50 34.10 17.77 -8.93
N LYS A 51 35.04 16.88 -9.28
CA LYS A 51 36.10 17.19 -10.24
C LYS A 51 35.55 17.55 -11.62
N LEU A 52 34.48 16.88 -12.06
CA LEU A 52 33.79 17.24 -13.30
C LEU A 52 33.19 18.63 -13.21
N TYR A 53 32.48 18.96 -12.12
CA TYR A 53 31.92 20.30 -11.92
C TYR A 53 32.99 21.37 -12.05
N TYR A 54 34.10 21.27 -11.29
CA TYR A 54 35.17 22.27 -11.35
C TYR A 54 35.86 22.32 -12.71
N ALA A 55 36.05 21.18 -13.37
CA ALA A 55 36.63 21.17 -14.71
C ALA A 55 35.72 21.86 -15.74
N PHE A 56 34.41 21.63 -15.70
CA PHE A 56 33.47 22.32 -16.59
C PHE A 56 33.32 23.80 -16.23
N ASP A 57 33.33 24.15 -14.94
CA ASP A 57 33.31 25.54 -14.48
C ASP A 57 34.51 26.34 -15.00
N HIS A 58 35.68 25.71 -15.12
CA HIS A 58 36.88 26.34 -15.65
C HIS A 58 36.99 26.31 -17.18
N LEU A 59 36.49 25.25 -17.84
CA LEU A 59 36.60 25.08 -19.30
C LEU A 59 35.52 25.84 -20.08
N LEU A 60 34.40 26.19 -19.46
CA LEU A 60 33.28 26.86 -20.11
C LEU A 60 33.29 28.36 -19.82
N SER A 61 32.84 29.16 -20.79
CA SER A 61 32.57 30.58 -20.56
C SER A 61 31.27 30.80 -19.79
N ASP A 62 31.09 31.98 -19.19
CA ASP A 62 29.85 32.36 -18.49
C ASP A 62 28.61 32.22 -19.38
N GLU A 63 28.74 32.54 -20.68
CA GLU A 63 27.66 32.40 -21.67
C GLU A 63 27.28 30.93 -21.91
N GLN A 64 28.28 30.04 -21.98
CA GLN A 64 28.07 28.59 -22.14
C GLN A 64 27.45 27.97 -20.88
N ILE A 65 27.85 28.43 -19.68
CA ILE A 65 27.24 28.03 -18.41
C ILE A 65 25.78 28.51 -18.34
N MET A 66 25.48 29.73 -18.80
CA MET A 66 24.10 30.21 -18.90
C MET A 66 23.24 29.36 -19.84
N ASP A 67 23.79 28.96 -20.98
CA ASP A 67 23.12 28.05 -21.92
C ASP A 67 22.80 26.70 -21.26
N LEU A 68 23.75 26.10 -20.53
CA LEU A 68 23.53 24.87 -19.76
C LEU A 68 22.44 25.00 -18.71
N LYS A 69 22.48 26.06 -17.91
CA LYS A 69 21.46 26.35 -16.88
C LYS A 69 20.06 26.34 -17.51
N LYS A 70 19.91 26.99 -18.66
CA LYS A 70 18.63 27.10 -19.38
C LYS A 70 18.22 25.79 -20.04
N GLN A 71 19.15 25.12 -20.71
CA GLN A 71 18.89 23.87 -21.45
C GLN A 71 18.42 22.74 -20.53
N TYR A 72 19.01 22.64 -19.34
CA TYR A 72 18.75 21.55 -18.40
C TYR A 72 17.97 21.96 -17.15
N ASN A 73 17.54 23.22 -17.08
CA ASN A 73 16.81 23.78 -15.94
C ASN A 73 17.50 23.47 -14.59
N LEU A 74 18.81 23.69 -14.52
CA LEU A 74 19.63 23.40 -13.34
C LEU A 74 20.30 24.67 -12.80
N SER A 75 20.46 24.76 -11.48
CA SER A 75 21.36 25.74 -10.88
C SER A 75 22.81 25.30 -11.08
N TRP A 76 23.69 26.26 -11.39
CA TRP A 76 25.11 25.95 -11.58
C TRP A 76 25.86 26.10 -10.27
N ASP A 77 25.69 25.08 -9.45
CA ASP A 77 26.46 24.86 -8.25
C ASP A 77 26.86 23.39 -8.20
N LYS A 78 27.91 23.12 -7.42
CA LYS A 78 28.49 21.79 -7.25
C LYS A 78 27.43 20.72 -6.98
N LYS A 79 26.47 20.99 -6.08
CA LYS A 79 25.49 20.00 -5.63
C LYS A 79 24.48 19.69 -6.74
N SER A 80 23.95 20.73 -7.39
CA SER A 80 22.99 20.58 -8.47
C SER A 80 23.60 19.92 -9.71
N PHE A 81 24.83 20.31 -10.08
CA PHE A 81 25.53 19.67 -11.20
C PHE A 81 25.82 18.19 -10.93
N SER A 82 26.42 17.86 -9.77
CA SER A 82 26.74 16.48 -9.40
C SER A 82 25.49 15.61 -9.34
N THR A 83 24.37 16.13 -8.82
CA THR A 83 23.09 15.40 -8.79
C THR A 83 22.56 15.16 -10.19
N TRP A 84 22.60 16.15 -11.08
CA TRP A 84 22.12 16.03 -12.45
C TRP A 84 22.97 15.07 -13.29
N ILE A 85 24.30 15.17 -13.23
CA ILE A 85 25.19 14.37 -14.09
C ILE A 85 25.12 12.87 -13.74
N CYS A 86 24.87 12.52 -12.47
CA CYS A 86 24.83 11.14 -11.98
C CYS A 86 23.43 10.62 -11.61
N GLU A 87 22.38 11.34 -11.98
CA GLU A 87 20.98 11.02 -11.66
C GLU A 87 20.59 9.57 -11.97
N ASP A 88 21.06 9.02 -13.09
CA ASP A 88 20.85 7.63 -13.50
C ASP A 88 21.54 6.64 -12.57
N CYS A 89 22.76 6.97 -12.12
CA CYS A 89 23.50 6.17 -11.16
C CYS A 89 22.79 6.16 -9.79
N ILE A 90 22.30 7.32 -9.33
CA ILE A 90 21.51 7.42 -8.07
C ILE A 90 20.20 6.63 -8.18
N LYS A 91 19.48 6.74 -9.29
CA LYS A 91 18.22 6.00 -9.53
C LYS A 91 18.40 4.48 -9.53
N SER A 92 19.59 4.00 -9.90
CA SER A 92 19.90 2.57 -9.92
C SER A 92 20.33 1.98 -8.56
N LEU A 93 20.56 2.80 -7.54
CA LEU A 93 21.03 2.30 -6.24
C LEU A 93 19.94 1.60 -5.44
N PRO A 94 20.30 0.58 -4.66
CA PRO A 94 19.44 0.09 -3.58
C PRO A 94 19.09 1.22 -2.60
N LYS A 95 17.84 1.27 -2.16
CA LYS A 95 17.34 2.25 -1.18
C LYS A 95 18.21 2.34 0.07
N PHE A 96 18.59 1.20 0.62
CA PHE A 96 19.49 1.11 1.77
C PHE A 96 20.77 1.92 1.56
N SER A 97 21.42 1.80 0.40
CA SER A 97 22.66 2.51 0.06
C SER A 97 22.44 4.04 0.00
N ILE A 98 21.30 4.48 -0.55
CA ILE A 98 20.92 5.90 -0.59
C ILE A 98 20.71 6.44 0.83
N CYS A 99 19.97 5.72 1.66
CA CYS A 99 19.68 6.12 3.04
C CYS A 99 20.96 6.17 3.90
N LEU A 100 21.82 5.15 3.78
CA LEU A 100 23.11 5.11 4.45
C LEU A 100 23.99 6.30 4.06
N TYR A 101 24.10 6.58 2.75
CA TYR A 101 24.86 7.74 2.27
C TYR A 101 24.33 9.03 2.88
N LYS A 102 23.03 9.26 2.85
CA LYS A 102 22.40 10.48 3.37
C LYS A 102 22.65 10.68 4.87
N LEU A 103 22.61 9.63 5.69
CA LEU A 103 22.96 9.77 7.11
C LEU A 103 24.43 10.08 7.32
N MET A 104 25.30 9.37 6.59
CA MET A 104 26.74 9.64 6.66
C MET A 104 27.07 11.08 6.25
N ASP A 105 26.39 11.60 5.23
CA ASP A 105 26.51 12.99 4.77
C ASP A 105 25.98 13.98 5.81
N PHE A 106 24.76 13.77 6.34
CA PHE A 106 24.15 14.62 7.36
C PHE A 106 25.01 14.74 8.62
N PHE A 107 25.59 13.62 9.08
CA PHE A 107 26.41 13.58 10.28
C PHE A 107 27.91 13.83 10.04
N ASP A 108 28.32 14.05 8.80
CA ASP A 108 29.72 14.17 8.36
C ASP A 108 30.61 12.99 8.83
N ILE A 109 30.17 11.77 8.51
CA ILE A 109 30.80 10.52 8.94
C ILE A 109 31.48 9.83 7.76
N SER A 110 32.78 9.61 7.91
CA SER A 110 33.56 8.85 6.95
C SER A 110 33.28 7.33 7.03
N ASN A 111 33.53 6.61 5.94
CA ASN A 111 33.48 5.14 5.93
C ASN A 111 34.36 4.53 7.03
N LYS A 112 35.54 5.13 7.31
CA LYS A 112 36.48 4.65 8.34
C LYS A 112 35.91 4.85 9.74
N THR A 113 35.28 5.99 9.98
CA THR A 113 34.66 6.31 11.27
C THR A 113 33.53 5.33 11.57
N LEU A 114 32.57 5.19 10.65
CA LEU A 114 31.45 4.28 10.84
C LEU A 114 31.89 2.82 11.02
N ALA A 115 32.87 2.39 10.21
CA ALA A 115 33.43 1.05 10.31
C ALA A 115 34.07 0.77 11.68
N LYS A 116 34.80 1.76 12.23
CA LYS A 116 35.40 1.65 13.56
C LYS A 116 34.33 1.52 14.64
N GLU A 117 33.29 2.36 14.63
CA GLU A 117 32.24 2.35 15.64
C GLU A 117 31.40 1.06 15.62
N LEU A 118 31.18 0.49 14.42
CA LEU A 118 30.40 -0.74 14.25
C LEU A 118 31.25 -2.02 14.28
N ASN A 119 32.57 -1.92 14.46
CA ASN A 119 33.53 -3.02 14.32
C ASN A 119 33.44 -3.76 12.97
N PHE A 120 33.27 -3.00 11.88
CA PHE A 120 33.26 -3.51 10.50
C PHE A 120 34.55 -3.16 9.76
N ASP A 121 34.77 -3.81 8.61
CA ASP A 121 35.82 -3.41 7.68
C ASP A 121 35.37 -2.15 6.89
N PRO A 122 36.22 -1.12 6.72
CA PRO A 122 35.88 0.08 5.93
C PRO A 122 35.44 -0.23 4.48
N SER A 123 35.95 -1.30 3.87
CA SER A 123 35.53 -1.77 2.55
C SER A 123 34.11 -2.33 2.56
N LEU A 124 33.62 -2.83 3.70
CA LEU A 124 32.24 -3.31 3.83
C LEU A 124 31.27 -2.13 3.83
N ILE A 125 31.55 -1.10 4.62
CA ILE A 125 30.78 0.16 4.60
C ILE A 125 30.79 0.78 3.21
N SER A 126 31.94 0.78 2.52
CA SER A 126 32.03 1.26 1.15
C SER A 126 31.10 0.50 0.22
N ARG A 127 31.13 -0.83 0.24
CA ARG A 127 30.26 -1.68 -0.60
C ARG A 127 28.77 -1.51 -0.30
N TYR A 128 28.42 -1.28 0.96
CA TYR A 128 27.07 -0.93 1.37
C TYR A 128 26.62 0.42 0.80
N LYS A 129 27.50 1.42 0.84
CA LYS A 129 27.24 2.75 0.30
C LYS A 129 27.16 2.79 -1.23
N THR A 130 27.93 1.95 -1.92
CA THR A 130 27.95 1.89 -3.40
C THR A 130 26.91 0.94 -3.99
N GLY A 131 26.23 0.15 -3.16
CA GLY A 131 25.24 -0.83 -3.63
C GLY A 131 25.83 -2.16 -4.11
N ASP A 132 27.16 -2.31 -4.09
CA ASP A 132 27.86 -3.57 -4.45
C ASP A 132 27.52 -4.73 -3.50
N ARG A 133 27.08 -4.39 -2.29
CA ARG A 133 26.55 -5.34 -1.32
C ARG A 133 25.37 -4.70 -0.59
N ILE A 134 24.37 -5.50 -0.25
CA ILE A 134 23.29 -5.14 0.66
C ILE A 134 23.38 -6.10 1.86
N PRO A 135 23.19 -5.65 3.11
CA PRO A 135 23.07 -6.56 4.24
C PRO A 135 21.96 -7.60 3.99
N SER A 136 22.11 -8.81 4.51
CA SER A 136 21.00 -9.78 4.48
C SER A 136 19.81 -9.23 5.27
N THR A 137 18.60 -9.67 4.91
CA THR A 137 17.33 -9.29 5.57
C THR A 137 17.23 -9.72 7.04
N ASP A 138 18.20 -10.49 7.55
CA ASP A 138 18.38 -10.71 8.97
C ASP A 138 18.83 -9.39 9.63
N ASN A 139 17.87 -8.69 10.24
CA ASN A 139 17.94 -7.32 10.75
C ASN A 139 19.15 -6.89 11.61
N LYS A 140 20.10 -7.78 11.96
CA LYS A 140 21.22 -7.49 12.88
C LYS A 140 22.14 -6.35 12.41
N ILE A 141 22.64 -6.39 11.18
CA ILE A 141 23.58 -5.37 10.66
C ILE A 141 22.86 -4.03 10.49
N ILE A 142 21.63 -4.06 9.97
CA ILE A 142 20.80 -2.87 9.79
C ILE A 142 20.50 -2.24 11.15
N ASN A 143 20.11 -3.04 12.14
CA ASN A 143 19.85 -2.58 13.50
C ASN A 143 21.10 -1.93 14.13
N GLN A 144 22.30 -2.47 13.93
CA GLN A 144 23.54 -1.86 14.44
C GLN A 144 23.78 -0.47 13.84
N ILE A 145 23.59 -0.33 12.53
CA ILE A 145 23.74 0.96 11.82
C ILE A 145 22.68 1.96 12.31
N VAL A 146 21.43 1.52 12.39
CA VAL A 146 20.30 2.34 12.83
C VAL A 146 20.48 2.80 14.27
N ASP A 147 20.86 1.90 15.18
CA ASP A 147 21.08 2.21 16.58
C ASP A 147 22.16 3.27 16.76
N TYR A 148 23.25 3.14 16.01
CA TYR A 148 24.33 4.13 16.00
C TYR A 148 23.84 5.53 15.61
N PHE A 149 23.09 5.66 14.51
CA PHE A 149 22.59 6.97 14.09
C PHE A 149 21.48 7.51 15.01
N ALA A 150 20.65 6.64 15.60
CA ALA A 150 19.66 7.05 16.59
C ALA A 150 20.32 7.63 17.86
N ASN A 151 21.40 6.98 18.36
CA ASN A 151 22.19 7.52 19.47
C ASN A 151 22.78 8.88 19.09
N LEU A 152 23.41 8.98 17.92
CA LEU A 152 24.08 10.19 17.47
C LEU A 152 23.11 11.38 17.30
N THR A 153 21.87 11.10 16.91
CA THR A 153 20.81 12.11 16.80
C THR A 153 20.53 12.78 18.14
N LEU A 154 20.36 11.96 19.19
CA LEU A 154 20.10 12.46 20.55
C LEU A 154 21.34 13.10 21.18
N GLU A 155 22.52 12.53 20.94
CA GLU A 155 23.79 13.09 21.44
C GLU A 155 24.06 14.48 20.86
N ARG A 156 23.78 14.67 19.56
CA ARG A 156 23.97 15.96 18.88
C ARG A 156 22.78 16.91 19.00
N LYS A 157 21.66 16.47 19.58
CA LYS A 157 20.42 17.24 19.74
C LYS A 157 19.94 17.83 18.40
N CYS A 158 19.90 16.99 17.37
CA CYS A 158 19.52 17.37 16.02
C CYS A 158 18.27 16.63 15.52
N GLU A 159 17.33 16.39 16.42
CA GLU A 159 16.11 15.62 16.20
C GLU A 159 15.26 16.22 15.07
N GLU A 160 14.94 17.51 15.17
CA GLU A 160 14.10 18.21 14.19
C GLU A 160 14.78 18.33 12.83
N GLU A 161 16.08 18.65 12.81
CA GLU A 161 16.86 18.78 11.59
C GLU A 161 16.98 17.44 10.87
N LEU A 162 17.21 16.35 11.60
CA LEU A 162 17.27 15.02 10.99
C LEU A 162 15.93 14.65 10.38
N LEU A 163 14.82 14.81 11.13
CA LEU A 163 13.47 14.49 10.64
C LEU A 163 13.13 15.29 9.38
N GLN A 164 13.48 16.58 9.36
CA GLN A 164 13.34 17.43 8.18
C GLN A 164 14.20 16.92 7.02
N TYR A 165 15.46 16.55 7.29
CA TYR A 165 16.42 16.10 6.27
C TYR A 165 16.00 14.77 5.60
N ILE A 166 15.46 13.83 6.38
CA ILE A 166 14.98 12.54 5.85
C ILE A 166 13.56 12.61 5.28
N GLY A 167 12.85 13.74 5.46
CA GLY A 167 11.54 14.01 4.89
C GLY A 167 10.36 13.43 5.70
N VAL A 168 10.53 13.22 7.01
CA VAL A 168 9.49 12.71 7.91
C VAL A 168 8.75 13.90 8.53
N LYS A 169 7.43 14.02 8.25
CA LYS A 169 6.59 15.10 8.80
C LYS A 169 6.09 14.76 10.20
N SER A 170 6.30 15.69 11.14
CA SER A 170 5.75 15.74 12.51
C SER A 170 5.50 14.40 13.20
N VAL A 171 6.46 13.96 14.01
CA VAL A 171 6.31 12.88 14.98
C VAL A 171 6.77 13.44 16.34
N ASN A 172 6.01 13.19 17.41
CA ASN A 172 6.49 13.41 18.79
C ASN A 172 7.48 12.30 19.16
N ALA A 173 8.64 12.30 18.50
CA ALA A 173 9.75 11.41 18.81
C ALA A 173 10.57 12.05 19.94
N CYS A 174 10.62 11.39 21.10
CA CYS A 174 11.26 11.95 22.29
C CYS A 174 12.34 11.02 22.85
N LYS A 175 12.46 9.79 22.34
CA LYS A 175 13.36 8.75 22.88
C LYS A 175 14.08 8.01 21.76
N LYS A 176 15.17 7.34 22.13
CA LYS A 176 16.05 6.62 21.19
C LYS A 176 15.29 5.59 20.36
N GLU A 177 14.38 4.86 21.00
CA GLU A 177 13.60 3.79 20.37
C GLU A 177 12.71 4.32 19.23
N ASP A 178 12.27 5.58 19.34
CA ASP A 178 11.50 6.26 18.28
C ASP A 178 12.39 6.48 17.06
N PHE A 179 13.61 7.02 17.24
CA PHE A 179 14.57 7.24 16.15
C PHE A 179 15.07 5.95 15.54
N VAL A 180 15.30 4.90 16.34
CA VAL A 180 15.61 3.56 15.82
C VAL A 180 14.49 3.11 14.88
N SER A 181 13.25 3.22 15.31
CA SER A 181 12.09 2.81 14.50
C SER A 181 11.95 3.64 13.22
N ILE A 182 12.14 4.96 13.31
CA ILE A 182 12.03 5.90 12.17
C ILE A 182 13.15 5.63 11.14
N ILE A 183 14.41 5.57 11.57
CA ILE A 183 15.56 5.39 10.67
C ILE A 183 15.53 3.99 10.07
N PHE A 184 15.20 2.96 10.86
CA PHE A 184 15.02 1.60 10.36
C PHE A 184 13.92 1.56 9.30
N SER A 185 12.77 2.18 9.58
CA SER A 185 11.67 2.26 8.61
C SER A 185 12.13 2.97 7.34
N TRP A 186 12.86 4.09 7.46
CA TRP A 186 13.39 4.83 6.31
C TRP A 186 14.43 4.04 5.48
N PHE A 187 15.25 3.20 6.12
CA PHE A 187 16.17 2.27 5.45
C PHE A 187 15.42 1.18 4.69
N MET A 188 14.34 0.69 5.29
CA MET A 188 13.54 -0.43 4.80
C MET A 188 12.35 0.02 3.94
N ASN A 189 12.09 1.31 3.78
CA ASN A 189 10.85 1.80 3.20
C ASN A 189 10.89 1.87 1.67
N GLU A 190 10.27 0.86 1.05
CA GLU A 190 8.95 1.05 0.40
C GLU A 190 8.07 1.96 1.27
N ASP A 191 7.40 2.94 0.67
CA ASP A 191 6.51 3.89 1.37
C ASP A 191 5.69 3.18 2.48
N LEU A 192 5.61 3.76 3.69
CA LEU A 192 4.83 3.17 4.80
C LEU A 192 3.38 2.93 4.33
N ASP A 193 2.88 3.83 3.48
CA ASP A 193 1.59 3.70 2.82
C ASP A 193 1.56 2.50 1.86
N THR A 194 2.62 2.26 1.10
CA THR A 194 2.74 1.06 0.25
C THR A 194 2.71 -0.23 1.08
N LYS A 195 3.43 -0.29 2.20
CA LYS A 195 3.41 -1.46 3.10
C LYS A 195 2.05 -1.68 3.76
N LEU A 196 1.38 -0.60 4.14
CA LEU A 196 0.03 -0.65 4.67
C LEU A 196 -0.94 -1.23 3.66
N MET A 197 -0.90 -0.73 2.43
CA MET A 197 -1.72 -1.23 1.34
C MET A 197 -1.38 -2.68 1.01
N ASP A 198 -0.10 -3.05 0.97
CA ASP A 198 0.32 -4.44 0.79
C ASP A 198 -0.29 -5.34 1.87
N LYS A 199 -0.20 -4.95 3.16
CA LYS A 199 -0.80 -5.73 4.26
C LYS A 199 -2.32 -5.85 4.10
N ILE A 200 -3.03 -4.76 3.77
CA ILE A 200 -4.49 -4.76 3.58
C ILE A 200 -4.89 -5.79 2.51
N PHE A 201 -4.23 -5.77 1.35
CA PHE A 201 -4.59 -6.67 0.26
C PHE A 201 -4.16 -8.11 0.51
N HIS A 202 -3.01 -8.34 1.14
CA HIS A 202 -2.59 -9.68 1.55
C HIS A 202 -3.61 -10.30 2.53
N MET A 203 -4.06 -9.52 3.51
CA MET A 203 -5.11 -9.94 4.44
C MET A 203 -6.44 -10.22 3.74
N MET A 204 -6.79 -9.43 2.73
CA MET A 204 -7.99 -9.65 1.93
C MET A 204 -7.88 -10.93 1.10
N GLU A 205 -6.71 -11.22 0.54
CA GLU A 205 -6.40 -12.44 -0.20
C GLU A 205 -6.48 -13.69 0.68
N GLU A 206 -5.89 -13.62 1.87
CA GLU A 206 -5.88 -14.68 2.87
C GLU A 206 -7.22 -14.84 3.60
N TYR A 207 -8.20 -13.98 3.34
CA TYR A 207 -9.53 -14.09 3.93
C TYR A 207 -10.22 -15.37 3.47
N HIS A 208 -10.27 -16.38 4.34
CA HIS A 208 -11.12 -17.55 4.21
C HIS A 208 -12.23 -17.37 5.25
N SER A 209 -13.51 -17.49 4.85
CA SER A 209 -14.67 -17.23 5.71
C SER A 209 -14.41 -17.60 7.17
N PHE A 210 -14.39 -16.62 8.07
CA PHE A 210 -14.06 -16.88 9.47
C PHE A 210 -15.19 -17.66 10.13
N VAL A 211 -14.82 -18.77 10.76
CA VAL A 211 -15.70 -19.51 11.66
C VAL A 211 -15.38 -19.02 13.08
N PRO A 212 -16.35 -18.50 13.84
CA PRO A 212 -16.14 -18.15 15.23
C PRO A 212 -15.69 -19.39 16.02
N ASP A 213 -14.90 -19.16 17.07
CA ASP A 213 -14.68 -20.20 18.07
C ASP A 213 -15.97 -20.38 18.91
N PHE A 214 -16.92 -21.14 18.36
CA PHE A 214 -18.21 -21.39 19.00
C PHE A 214 -18.07 -22.02 20.39
N LYS A 215 -17.00 -22.78 20.65
CA LYS A 215 -16.77 -23.38 21.96
C LYS A 215 -16.39 -22.30 22.97
N LYS A 216 -15.47 -21.41 22.62
CA LYS A 216 -15.11 -20.25 23.45
C LYS A 216 -16.31 -19.34 23.69
N VAL A 217 -17.05 -19.00 22.63
CA VAL A 217 -18.25 -18.15 22.72
C VAL A 217 -19.32 -18.80 23.60
N SER A 218 -19.67 -20.07 23.38
CA SER A 218 -20.71 -20.76 24.16
C SER A 218 -20.41 -20.83 25.66
N ASN A 219 -19.14 -20.95 26.05
CA ASN A 219 -18.75 -20.90 27.46
C ASN A 219 -19.01 -19.52 28.06
N ILE A 220 -18.62 -18.44 27.37
CA ILE A 220 -18.86 -17.06 27.82
C ILE A 220 -20.37 -16.79 27.95
N LEU A 221 -21.16 -17.25 26.97
CA LEU A 221 -22.60 -17.04 26.99
C LEU A 221 -23.30 -17.74 28.14
N LYS A 222 -22.79 -18.86 28.69
CA LYS A 222 -23.41 -19.53 29.84
C LYS A 222 -23.41 -18.65 31.09
N ASP A 223 -22.31 -17.95 31.33
CA ASP A 223 -22.10 -17.16 32.55
C ASP A 223 -22.60 -15.71 32.42
N THR A 224 -23.04 -15.30 31.22
CA THR A 224 -23.53 -13.95 30.97
C THR A 224 -24.95 -13.77 31.51
N TYR A 225 -25.15 -12.86 32.46
CA TYR A 225 -26.47 -12.39 32.89
C TYR A 225 -26.65 -10.91 32.55
N ILE A 226 -27.89 -10.45 32.45
CA ILE A 226 -28.22 -9.04 32.17
C ILE A 226 -28.34 -8.29 33.51
N PRO A 227 -27.41 -7.40 33.87
CA PRO A 227 -27.63 -6.50 35.00
C PRO A 227 -28.60 -5.38 34.61
N PRO A 228 -29.49 -4.91 35.50
CA PRO A 228 -30.36 -3.76 35.21
C PRO A 228 -29.55 -2.46 35.00
N TYR A 229 -28.46 -2.33 35.73
CA TYR A 229 -27.48 -1.23 35.67
C TYR A 229 -26.16 -1.71 36.27
N HIS A 230 -25.04 -1.35 35.66
CA HIS A 230 -23.71 -1.74 36.17
C HIS A 230 -22.70 -0.62 35.94
N ILE A 231 -21.97 -0.23 37.00
CA ILE A 231 -20.87 0.73 36.93
C ILE A 231 -19.59 -0.01 37.29
N ILE A 232 -18.56 0.13 36.44
CA ILE A 232 -17.21 -0.25 36.81
C ILE A 232 -16.43 1.02 37.13
N LYS A 233 -16.02 1.14 38.39
CA LYS A 233 -15.37 2.35 38.91
C LYS A 233 -13.85 2.22 38.90
N LYS A 234 -13.18 3.13 38.21
CA LYS A 234 -11.71 3.31 38.26
C LYS A 234 -10.89 2.03 38.02
N GLN A 235 -11.26 1.28 36.98
CA GLN A 235 -10.53 0.07 36.56
C GLN A 235 -9.88 0.21 35.18
N GLY A 236 -9.90 1.41 34.59
CA GLY A 236 -9.28 1.68 33.30
C GLY A 236 -9.71 0.72 32.19
N ASN A 237 -8.73 0.29 31.39
CA ASN A 237 -8.95 -0.61 30.26
C ASN A 237 -9.62 -1.92 30.67
N GLU A 238 -9.29 -2.45 31.86
CA GLU A 238 -9.86 -3.71 32.33
C GLU A 238 -11.36 -3.59 32.62
N GLY A 239 -11.78 -2.48 33.22
CA GLY A 239 -13.19 -2.19 33.40
C GLY A 239 -13.94 -2.03 32.08
N LEU A 240 -13.34 -1.33 31.11
CA LEU A 240 -13.93 -1.22 29.77
C LEU A 240 -14.06 -2.60 29.10
N ARG A 241 -13.04 -3.45 29.16
CA ARG A 241 -13.08 -4.81 28.59
C ARG A 241 -14.23 -5.63 29.14
N GLN A 242 -14.42 -5.65 30.46
CA GLN A 242 -15.49 -6.40 31.10
C GLN A 242 -16.87 -5.97 30.59
N LEU A 243 -17.11 -4.66 30.48
CA LEU A 243 -18.36 -4.12 29.96
C LEU A 243 -18.55 -4.40 28.46
N VAL A 244 -17.48 -4.32 27.68
CA VAL A 244 -17.52 -4.65 26.24
C VAL A 244 -17.83 -6.12 26.03
N LEU A 245 -17.22 -7.04 26.78
CA LEU A 245 -17.56 -8.46 26.71
C LEU A 245 -19.02 -8.70 27.09
N LEU A 246 -19.49 -8.09 28.19
CA LEU A 246 -20.90 -8.17 28.58
C LEU A 246 -21.82 -7.68 27.44
N PHE A 247 -21.56 -6.50 26.88
CA PHE A 247 -22.33 -5.93 25.77
C PHE A 247 -22.40 -6.88 24.58
N LEU A 248 -21.25 -7.37 24.11
CA LEU A 248 -21.19 -8.26 22.95
C LEU A 248 -21.87 -9.61 23.22
N SER A 249 -21.69 -10.18 24.40
CA SER A 249 -22.36 -11.42 24.80
C SER A 249 -23.88 -11.28 24.87
N LEU A 250 -24.40 -10.13 25.33
CA LEU A 250 -25.84 -9.85 25.29
C LEU A 250 -26.35 -9.68 23.86
N CYS A 251 -25.58 -9.05 22.97
CA CYS A 251 -25.91 -8.99 21.55
C CYS A 251 -26.01 -10.39 20.94
N CYS A 252 -25.03 -11.28 21.19
CA CYS A 252 -25.06 -12.67 20.72
C CYS A 252 -26.29 -13.46 21.22
N LYS A 253 -26.81 -13.15 22.41
CA LYS A 253 -28.00 -13.80 22.98
C LYS A 253 -29.32 -13.25 22.44
N SER A 254 -29.30 -12.12 21.74
CA SER A 254 -30.52 -11.48 21.28
C SER A 254 -31.20 -12.29 20.19
N GLU A 255 -32.46 -12.66 20.42
CA GLU A 255 -33.30 -13.28 19.38
C GLU A 255 -33.70 -12.27 18.29
N LYS A 256 -33.70 -10.97 18.62
CA LYS A 256 -34.01 -9.89 17.69
C LYS A 256 -32.77 -9.49 16.90
N LYS A 257 -32.93 -9.22 15.60
CA LYS A 257 -31.88 -8.63 14.78
C LYS A 257 -31.64 -7.18 15.26
N LEU A 258 -30.50 -6.97 15.91
CA LEU A 258 -30.04 -5.68 16.42
C LEU A 258 -29.25 -4.90 15.35
N GLU A 259 -29.28 -3.59 15.49
CA GLU A 259 -28.37 -2.64 14.84
C GLU A 259 -27.45 -2.05 15.91
N LEU A 260 -26.16 -2.35 15.82
CA LEU A 260 -25.17 -1.95 16.82
C LEU A 260 -24.51 -0.65 16.36
N LYS A 261 -24.58 0.40 17.18
CA LYS A 261 -23.94 1.69 16.93
C LYS A 261 -22.70 1.81 17.80
N LEU A 262 -21.52 1.81 17.19
CA LEU A 262 -20.23 1.74 17.87
C LEU A 262 -19.37 2.97 17.56
N PHE A 263 -18.99 3.71 18.59
CA PHE A 263 -18.02 4.80 18.49
C PHE A 263 -17.05 4.75 19.65
N SER A 264 -15.76 4.93 19.36
CA SER A 264 -14.73 5.16 20.37
C SER A 264 -13.58 5.94 19.77
N ASN A 265 -13.26 7.10 20.34
CA ASN A 265 -12.06 7.88 19.98
C ASN A 265 -10.90 7.65 20.95
N GLN A 266 -11.01 6.68 21.85
CA GLN A 266 -9.95 6.29 22.79
C GLN A 266 -8.74 5.69 22.07
N ASN A 267 -7.59 5.71 22.77
CA ASN A 267 -6.42 4.92 22.38
C ASN A 267 -6.81 3.44 22.27
N MET A 268 -6.28 2.73 21.27
CA MET A 268 -6.61 1.30 21.07
C MET A 268 -5.95 0.34 22.05
N SER A 269 -5.12 0.81 22.98
CA SER A 269 -4.46 -0.01 24.01
C SER A 269 -5.43 -0.94 24.73
N TRP A 270 -6.64 -0.47 25.07
CA TRP A 270 -7.65 -1.31 25.73
C TRP A 270 -8.00 -2.58 24.94
N MET A 271 -7.93 -2.51 23.61
CA MET A 271 -8.22 -3.63 22.71
C MET A 271 -6.98 -4.47 22.41
N ILE A 272 -5.80 -3.86 22.25
CA ILE A 272 -4.62 -4.54 21.66
C ILE A 272 -3.56 -4.96 22.68
N GLU A 273 -3.54 -4.40 23.90
CA GLU A 273 -2.53 -4.77 24.91
C GLU A 273 -2.78 -6.15 25.53
N ASP A 274 -4.00 -6.68 25.40
CA ASP A 274 -4.39 -8.02 25.84
C ASP A 274 -4.81 -8.89 24.63
N PRO A 275 -3.91 -9.78 24.17
CA PRO A 275 -4.20 -10.69 23.06
C PRO A 275 -5.34 -11.68 23.33
N GLU A 276 -5.55 -12.10 24.58
CA GLU A 276 -6.62 -13.04 24.94
C GLU A 276 -7.98 -12.36 24.87
N PHE A 277 -8.08 -11.13 25.39
CA PHE A 277 -9.24 -10.27 25.20
C PHE A 277 -9.52 -10.05 23.72
N PHE A 278 -8.52 -9.66 22.92
CA PHE A 278 -8.69 -9.38 21.50
C PHE A 278 -9.27 -10.58 20.72
N GLN A 279 -8.77 -11.78 20.99
CA GLN A 279 -9.31 -13.01 20.39
C GLN A 279 -10.75 -13.27 20.83
N THR A 280 -11.08 -12.99 22.09
CA THR A 280 -12.44 -13.15 22.63
C THR A 280 -13.42 -12.16 21.99
N TRP A 281 -13.04 -10.89 21.95
CA TRP A 281 -13.75 -9.82 21.28
C TRP A 281 -14.03 -10.18 19.81
N ARG A 282 -13.00 -10.64 19.09
CA ARG A 282 -13.12 -11.05 17.68
C ARG A 282 -14.11 -12.20 17.51
N ALA A 283 -14.07 -13.22 18.36
CA ALA A 283 -14.98 -14.35 18.30
C ALA A 283 -16.45 -13.92 18.51
N LEU A 284 -16.71 -13.04 19.48
CA LEU A 284 -18.04 -12.49 19.73
C LEU A 284 -18.53 -11.62 18.57
N MET A 285 -17.68 -10.75 18.02
CA MET A 285 -18.02 -9.93 16.85
C MET A 285 -18.39 -10.78 15.63
N LEU A 286 -17.64 -11.85 15.36
CA LEU A 286 -17.96 -12.78 14.29
C LEU A 286 -19.31 -13.47 14.53
N THR A 287 -19.58 -13.95 15.76
CA THR A 287 -20.87 -14.53 16.11
C THR A 287 -22.01 -13.53 15.93
N ILE A 288 -21.83 -12.25 16.29
CA ILE A 288 -22.82 -11.19 16.07
C ILE A 288 -23.18 -11.06 14.58
N LEU A 289 -22.18 -11.09 13.70
CA LEU A 289 -22.36 -10.98 12.25
C LEU A 289 -23.03 -12.22 11.67
N GLU A 290 -22.70 -13.42 12.16
CA GLU A 290 -23.38 -14.68 11.79
C GLU A 290 -24.84 -14.72 12.27
N CYS A 291 -25.11 -14.16 13.46
CA CYS A 291 -26.46 -13.92 13.94
C CYS A 291 -27.22 -12.88 13.09
N GLY A 292 -26.61 -12.31 12.04
CA GLY A 292 -27.26 -11.40 11.08
C GLY A 292 -27.58 -10.03 11.68
N HIS A 293 -26.90 -9.65 12.76
CA HIS A 293 -26.93 -8.27 13.25
C HIS A 293 -26.16 -7.35 12.30
N LYS A 294 -26.50 -6.07 12.32
CA LYS A 294 -25.79 -5.03 11.57
C LYS A 294 -24.95 -4.19 12.51
N ILE A 295 -23.77 -3.77 12.05
CA ILE A 295 -22.89 -2.90 12.82
C ILE A 295 -22.68 -1.60 12.05
N PHE A 296 -22.93 -0.48 12.71
CA PHE A 296 -22.60 0.86 12.28
C PHE A 296 -21.46 1.36 13.17
N ILE A 297 -20.30 1.66 12.58
CA ILE A 297 -19.12 2.07 13.34
C ILE A 297 -18.54 3.38 12.81
N ILE A 298 -18.19 4.30 13.72
CA ILE A 298 -17.42 5.49 13.40
C ILE A 298 -15.99 5.27 13.91
N HIS A 299 -15.04 5.16 12.99
CA HIS A 299 -13.62 4.99 13.29
C HIS A 299 -12.93 6.34 13.50
N ASN A 300 -12.04 6.40 14.50
CA ASN A 300 -10.98 7.39 14.54
C ASN A 300 -9.81 6.93 13.64
N ILE A 301 -9.47 7.71 12.60
CA ILE A 301 -8.42 7.39 11.61
C ILE A 301 -7.10 8.12 11.90
N GLU A 302 -7.10 9.18 12.71
CA GLU A 302 -5.88 9.87 13.13
C GLU A 302 -5.19 9.07 14.26
N ARG A 303 -4.58 7.94 13.90
CA ARG A 303 -3.89 7.03 14.82
C ARG A 303 -2.39 6.99 14.56
N LYS A 304 -1.61 6.71 15.61
CA LYS A 304 -0.19 6.38 15.48
C LYS A 304 -0.03 5.08 14.67
N ASP A 305 1.05 4.96 13.90
CA ASP A 305 1.26 3.88 12.92
C ASP A 305 1.00 2.46 13.46
N LYS A 306 1.47 2.14 14.67
CA LYS A 306 1.27 0.81 15.29
C LYS A 306 -0.20 0.48 15.53
N GLU A 307 -1.02 1.46 15.92
CA GLU A 307 -2.45 1.25 16.18
C GLU A 307 -3.23 1.02 14.89
N MET A 308 -2.82 1.69 13.79
CA MET A 308 -3.47 1.54 12.49
C MET A 308 -3.38 0.11 11.96
N PHE A 309 -2.21 -0.53 12.07
CA PHE A 309 -2.03 -1.92 11.64
C PHE A 309 -2.88 -2.91 12.45
N SER A 310 -2.94 -2.75 13.77
CA SER A 310 -3.76 -3.61 14.64
C SER A 310 -5.26 -3.37 14.43
N ALA A 311 -5.66 -2.12 14.16
CA ALA A 311 -7.04 -1.78 13.82
C ALA A 311 -7.49 -2.48 12.53
N ILE A 312 -6.68 -2.40 11.47
CA ILE A 312 -6.96 -3.10 10.21
C ILE A 312 -7.02 -4.62 10.45
N GLU A 313 -6.09 -5.14 11.26
CA GLU A 313 -6.03 -6.57 11.55
C GLU A 313 -7.29 -7.11 12.23
N GLY A 314 -7.85 -6.34 13.16
CA GLY A 314 -9.10 -6.68 13.84
C GLY A 314 -10.34 -6.46 12.98
N TRP A 315 -10.41 -5.34 12.26
CA TRP A 315 -11.65 -4.90 11.62
C TRP A 315 -11.80 -5.34 10.17
N LEU A 316 -10.74 -5.47 9.38
CA LEU A 316 -10.84 -5.82 7.96
C LEU A 316 -11.54 -7.19 7.74
N PRO A 317 -11.23 -8.25 8.50
CA PRO A 317 -11.97 -9.50 8.45
C PRO A 317 -13.48 -9.34 8.69
N LEU A 318 -13.84 -8.47 9.64
CA LEU A 318 -15.24 -8.26 10.01
C LEU A 318 -15.98 -7.51 8.90
N HIS A 319 -15.35 -6.53 8.27
CA HIS A 319 -15.93 -5.80 7.14
C HIS A 319 -16.22 -6.74 5.97
N LEU A 320 -15.32 -7.70 5.68
CA LEU A 320 -15.51 -8.70 4.64
C LEU A 320 -16.70 -9.66 4.89
N SER A 321 -17.33 -9.62 6.07
CA SER A 321 -18.61 -10.32 6.31
C SER A 321 -19.81 -9.68 5.58
N GLY A 322 -19.72 -8.40 5.19
CA GLY A 322 -20.77 -7.68 4.48
C GLY A 322 -21.88 -7.07 5.34
N ASN A 323 -21.84 -7.21 6.67
CA ASN A 323 -22.87 -6.68 7.59
C ASN A 323 -22.37 -5.48 8.45
N ILE A 324 -21.35 -4.77 7.97
CA ILE A 324 -20.77 -3.60 8.64
C ILE A 324 -20.81 -2.39 7.72
N GLU A 325 -21.36 -1.29 8.22
CA GLU A 325 -21.20 0.04 7.62
C GLU A 325 -20.25 0.87 8.50
N SER A 326 -19.20 1.40 7.88
CA SER A 326 -18.18 2.17 8.59
C SER A 326 -18.04 3.59 8.08
N TYR A 327 -17.83 4.48 9.04
CA TYR A 327 -17.69 5.91 8.88
C TYR A 327 -16.39 6.36 9.54
N TYR A 328 -15.95 7.57 9.22
CA TYR A 328 -14.84 8.20 9.89
C TYR A 328 -15.07 9.68 10.08
N TYR A 329 -14.59 10.18 11.22
CA TYR A 329 -14.71 11.58 11.55
C TYR A 329 -13.57 12.37 10.90
N THR A 330 -13.89 13.47 10.22
CA THR A 330 -12.92 14.25 9.42
C THR A 330 -12.32 15.44 10.15
N ALA A 331 -12.83 15.80 11.32
CA ALA A 331 -12.36 16.97 12.02
C ALA A 331 -11.08 16.67 12.82
N SER A 332 -9.97 17.25 12.38
CA SER A 332 -8.69 17.21 13.08
C SER A 332 -8.73 18.18 14.26
N PHE A 333 -8.84 17.66 15.47
CA PHE A 333 -8.70 18.46 16.68
C PHE A 333 -7.87 17.70 17.69
N SER A 334 -6.98 18.41 18.38
CA SER A 334 -6.48 17.98 19.69
C SER A 334 -7.66 17.94 20.65
N ASN A 335 -8.39 16.83 20.67
CA ASN A 335 -9.49 16.64 21.59
C ASN A 335 -8.95 16.04 22.88
N PRO A 336 -8.98 16.77 24.02
CA PRO A 336 -8.54 16.19 25.29
C PRO A 336 -9.53 15.16 25.83
N PHE A 337 -10.71 14.99 25.22
CA PHE A 337 -11.74 14.08 25.67
C PHE A 337 -11.78 12.77 24.89
N SER A 338 -11.76 11.68 25.64
CA SER A 338 -12.00 10.32 25.19
C SER A 338 -13.43 9.89 25.49
N ASN A 339 -14.08 9.27 24.51
CA ASN A 339 -15.47 8.84 24.54
C ASN A 339 -15.58 7.41 24.05
N THR A 340 -16.48 6.64 24.65
CA THR A 340 -16.98 5.37 24.10
C THR A 340 -18.51 5.38 24.15
N ILE A 341 -19.13 4.97 23.05
CA ILE A 341 -20.58 4.81 22.88
C ILE A 341 -20.82 3.52 22.11
N PHE A 342 -21.22 2.45 22.79
CA PHE A 342 -21.69 1.21 22.17
C PHE A 342 -23.17 1.02 22.52
N SER A 343 -24.06 1.14 21.54
CA SER A 343 -25.51 0.95 21.72
C SER A 343 -26.01 -0.22 20.88
N SER A 344 -26.95 -1.00 21.43
CA SER A 344 -27.74 -2.00 20.70
C SER A 344 -29.20 -1.57 20.48
N GLY A 345 -29.55 -0.34 20.90
CA GLY A 345 -30.93 0.14 21.04
C GLY A 345 -31.69 -0.43 22.25
N SER A 346 -31.19 -1.52 22.86
CA SER A 346 -31.82 -2.14 24.05
C SER A 346 -30.97 -2.02 25.31
N PHE A 347 -29.65 -1.89 25.16
CA PHE A 347 -28.68 -1.66 26.22
C PHE A 347 -27.46 -0.96 25.63
N ALA A 348 -26.70 -0.27 26.48
CA ALA A 348 -25.54 0.49 26.03
C ALA A 348 -24.37 0.44 27.02
N VAL A 349 -23.16 0.54 26.49
CA VAL A 349 -21.92 0.80 27.22
C VAL A 349 -21.39 2.17 26.84
N TYR A 350 -21.04 2.98 27.83
CA TYR A 350 -20.50 4.32 27.57
C TYR A 350 -19.50 4.78 28.64
N GLY A 351 -18.70 5.78 28.28
CA GLY A 351 -17.76 6.47 29.17
C GLY A 351 -17.21 7.73 28.52
N ASN A 352 -16.88 8.73 29.34
CA ASN A 352 -16.28 10.00 28.93
C ASN A 352 -15.21 10.40 29.95
N PHE A 353 -14.03 10.77 29.46
CA PHE A 353 -12.91 11.15 30.31
C PHE A 353 -11.88 11.99 29.57
N ILE A 354 -10.89 12.49 30.30
CA ILE A 354 -9.75 13.21 29.73
C ILE A 354 -8.66 12.21 29.37
N ASP A 355 -8.12 12.28 28.16
CA ASP A 355 -7.04 11.42 27.67
C ASP A 355 -5.91 11.28 28.71
N SER A 356 -5.38 10.07 28.90
CA SER A 356 -4.38 9.70 29.93
C SER A 356 -4.94 9.52 31.36
N LEU A 357 -6.24 9.74 31.59
CA LEU A 357 -6.92 9.48 32.86
C LEU A 357 -7.87 8.27 32.79
N GLU A 358 -7.59 7.31 31.90
CA GLU A 358 -8.41 6.10 31.70
C GLU A 358 -8.62 5.37 33.03
N ASN A 359 -7.55 5.22 33.83
CA ASN A 359 -7.58 4.49 35.10
C ASN A 359 -8.44 5.15 36.19
N GLU A 360 -8.70 6.46 36.07
CA GLU A 360 -9.51 7.23 37.03
C GLU A 360 -10.99 7.34 36.61
N THR A 361 -11.34 6.70 35.50
CA THR A 361 -12.65 6.82 34.86
C THR A 361 -13.61 5.72 35.30
N ASP A 362 -14.89 6.09 35.39
CA ASP A 362 -16.00 5.16 35.53
C ASP A 362 -16.56 4.82 34.13
N PHE A 363 -16.76 3.54 33.87
CA PHE A 363 -17.48 3.07 32.68
C PHE A 363 -18.85 2.53 33.10
N TYR A 364 -19.83 2.69 32.22
CA TYR A 364 -21.24 2.45 32.53
C TYR A 364 -21.86 1.46 31.57
N PHE A 365 -22.70 0.57 32.10
CA PHE A 365 -23.68 -0.22 31.36
C PHE A 365 -25.08 0.17 31.81
N THR A 366 -26.00 0.35 30.85
CA THR A 366 -27.39 0.74 31.13
C THR A 366 -28.40 0.04 30.24
N GLN A 367 -29.60 -0.18 30.77
CA GLN A 367 -30.81 -0.55 30.02
C GLN A 367 -31.88 0.57 30.03
N GLU A 368 -31.54 1.74 30.59
CA GLU A 368 -32.46 2.86 30.72
C GLU A 368 -32.70 3.51 29.34
N GLN A 369 -33.95 3.45 28.88
CA GLN A 369 -34.36 3.88 27.54
C GLN A 369 -34.01 5.35 27.24
N ASN A 370 -34.17 6.26 28.22
CA ASN A 370 -33.85 7.68 28.03
C ASN A 370 -32.34 7.90 27.80
N THR A 371 -31.49 7.19 28.56
CA THR A 371 -30.04 7.26 28.38
C THR A 371 -29.62 6.64 27.05
N ILE A 372 -30.18 5.49 26.68
CA ILE A 372 -29.91 4.84 25.38
C ILE A 372 -30.30 5.78 24.23
N GLN A 373 -31.48 6.39 24.28
CA GLN A 373 -31.95 7.32 23.25
C GLN A 373 -30.97 8.48 23.05
N LYS A 374 -30.49 9.11 24.12
CA LYS A 374 -29.49 10.20 24.03
C LYS A 374 -28.16 9.75 23.43
N LEU A 375 -27.70 8.54 23.76
CA LEU A 375 -26.48 7.97 23.17
C LEU A 375 -26.64 7.69 21.68
N GLU A 376 -27.81 7.21 21.26
CA GLU A 376 -28.11 7.03 19.85
C GLU A 376 -28.22 8.36 19.11
N GLU A 377 -28.90 9.36 19.67
CA GLU A 377 -28.96 10.72 19.12
C GLU A 377 -27.55 11.31 18.94
N ALA A 378 -26.67 11.15 19.94
CA ALA A 378 -25.28 11.57 19.85
C ALA A 378 -24.51 10.84 18.74
N PHE A 379 -24.72 9.53 18.57
CA PHE A 379 -24.12 8.77 17.47
C PHE A 379 -24.61 9.24 16.10
N GLU A 380 -25.91 9.51 15.94
CA GLU A 380 -26.46 10.05 14.69
C GLU A 380 -25.89 11.44 14.39
N ASP A 381 -25.76 12.30 15.39
CA ASP A 381 -25.15 13.62 15.25
C ASP A 381 -23.68 13.55 14.86
N LEU A 382 -22.92 12.59 15.42
CA LEU A 382 -21.55 12.32 14.99
C LEU A 382 -21.50 11.81 13.54
N THR A 383 -22.45 10.96 13.14
CA THR A 383 -22.53 10.42 11.79
C THR A 383 -22.77 11.53 10.75
N LYS A 384 -23.59 12.55 11.08
CA LYS A 384 -23.80 13.74 10.21
C LYS A 384 -22.52 14.52 9.91
N HIS A 385 -21.52 14.41 10.77
CA HIS A 385 -20.21 15.07 10.63
C HIS A 385 -19.11 14.08 10.23
N SER A 386 -19.48 12.85 9.88
CA SER A 386 -18.56 11.80 9.44
C SER A 386 -18.72 11.56 7.94
N GLN A 387 -17.68 10.98 7.34
CA GLN A 387 -17.71 10.49 5.96
C GLN A 387 -17.73 8.97 5.95
N LYS A 388 -18.23 8.37 4.86
CA LYS A 388 -18.17 6.91 4.69
C LYS A 388 -16.71 6.49 4.52
N LEU A 389 -16.29 5.49 5.28
CA LEU A 389 -14.94 4.95 5.20
C LEU A 389 -14.82 3.95 4.05
N LEU A 390 -15.67 2.93 4.09
CA LEU A 390 -15.73 1.90 3.06
C LEU A 390 -17.12 1.26 2.98
N LYS A 391 -17.40 0.62 1.85
CA LYS A 391 -18.55 -0.27 1.66
C LYS A 391 -18.07 -1.65 1.24
N THR A 392 -18.68 -2.70 1.76
CA THR A 392 -18.33 -4.08 1.43
C THR A 392 -19.50 -4.80 0.81
N LEU A 393 -19.23 -5.65 -0.18
CA LEU A 393 -20.22 -6.53 -0.78
C LEU A 393 -19.69 -7.95 -0.92
N ASN A 394 -20.46 -8.91 -0.43
CA ASN A 394 -20.27 -10.32 -0.77
C ASN A 394 -20.93 -10.62 -2.11
N ILE A 395 -20.13 -11.03 -3.09
CA ILE A 395 -20.58 -11.26 -4.46
C ILE A 395 -21.08 -12.70 -4.55
N LYS A 396 -22.39 -12.85 -4.73
CA LYS A 396 -23.10 -14.14 -4.78
C LYS A 396 -23.65 -14.45 -6.15
N SER A 397 -23.69 -13.47 -7.04
CA SER A 397 -24.23 -13.60 -8.39
C SER A 397 -23.59 -12.62 -9.37
N ILE A 398 -23.82 -12.84 -10.66
CA ILE A 398 -23.41 -11.92 -11.73
C ILE A 398 -24.06 -10.52 -11.63
N LYS A 399 -25.20 -10.41 -10.93
CA LYS A 399 -25.88 -9.12 -10.73
C LYS A 399 -25.09 -8.21 -9.80
N ASP A 400 -24.40 -8.81 -8.82
CA ASP A 400 -23.62 -8.07 -7.82
C ASP A 400 -22.41 -7.33 -8.42
N ILE A 401 -22.04 -7.66 -9.66
CA ILE A 401 -20.99 -6.96 -10.42
C ILE A 401 -21.33 -5.49 -10.66
N ASP A 402 -22.62 -5.13 -10.68
CA ASP A 402 -23.05 -3.73 -10.83
C ASP A 402 -22.56 -2.84 -9.68
N PHE A 403 -22.12 -3.43 -8.56
CA PHE A 403 -21.46 -2.72 -7.46
C PHE A 403 -20.20 -1.97 -7.89
N PHE A 404 -19.39 -2.56 -8.77
CA PHE A 404 -18.13 -1.97 -9.24
C PHE A 404 -18.11 -1.70 -10.75
N ILE A 405 -19.12 -2.15 -11.50
CA ILE A 405 -19.30 -1.86 -12.95
C ILE A 405 -20.71 -1.31 -13.17
N PRO A 406 -20.96 -0.02 -12.88
CA PRO A 406 -22.27 0.58 -13.08
C PRO A 406 -22.57 0.79 -14.57
N THR A 407 -23.76 0.40 -15.01
CA THR A 407 -24.20 0.45 -16.42
C THR A 407 -24.67 1.84 -16.90
N GLU A 408 -25.03 2.74 -15.99
CA GLU A 408 -25.73 4.00 -16.29
C GLU A 408 -24.92 5.28 -16.00
N LYS A 409 -23.75 5.17 -15.34
CA LYS A 409 -22.95 6.34 -15.00
C LYS A 409 -22.16 6.84 -16.21
N LYS A 410 -22.19 8.16 -16.46
CA LYS A 410 -21.24 8.80 -17.39
C LYS A 410 -19.84 8.71 -16.79
N ILE A 411 -18.92 8.10 -17.52
CA ILE A 411 -17.51 8.01 -17.16
C ILE A 411 -16.82 9.16 -17.89
N ASN A 412 -16.27 10.11 -17.13
CA ASN A 412 -15.60 11.31 -17.63
C ASN A 412 -14.12 11.39 -17.20
N HIS A 413 -13.55 10.29 -16.71
CA HIS A 413 -12.22 10.25 -16.09
C HIS A 413 -11.42 9.05 -16.58
N THR A 414 -10.10 9.14 -16.40
CA THR A 414 -9.18 8.03 -16.64
C THR A 414 -9.54 6.85 -15.74
N VAL A 415 -9.60 5.66 -16.35
CA VAL A 415 -9.91 4.41 -15.65
C VAL A 415 -8.62 3.63 -15.44
N HIS A 416 -8.43 3.11 -14.23
CA HIS A 416 -7.30 2.25 -13.87
C HIS A 416 -7.82 0.87 -13.43
N LEU A 417 -7.32 -0.20 -14.05
CA LEU A 417 -7.59 -1.58 -13.64
C LEU A 417 -6.27 -2.32 -13.43
N MET A 418 -5.93 -2.61 -12.19
CA MET A 418 -4.79 -3.44 -11.84
C MET A 418 -5.24 -4.84 -11.47
N GLN A 419 -4.69 -5.83 -12.16
CA GLN A 419 -4.89 -7.26 -11.89
C GLN A 419 -3.58 -8.00 -12.14
N GLN A 420 -3.42 -9.21 -11.62
CA GLN A 420 -2.15 -9.93 -11.79
C GLN A 420 -2.10 -10.72 -13.11
N ASN A 421 -3.25 -11.26 -13.52
CA ASN A 421 -3.36 -12.19 -14.65
C ASN A 421 -3.83 -11.48 -15.93
N LEU A 422 -3.83 -12.22 -17.05
CA LEU A 422 -4.23 -11.64 -18.33
C LEU A 422 -5.69 -11.16 -18.28
N PRO A 423 -5.96 -9.97 -18.85
CA PRO A 423 -7.31 -9.45 -18.96
C PRO A 423 -8.17 -10.36 -19.83
N ILE A 424 -9.18 -10.97 -19.22
CA ILE A 424 -10.03 -11.97 -19.91
C ILE A 424 -11.04 -11.35 -20.87
N TRP A 425 -11.31 -10.03 -20.79
CA TRP A 425 -12.33 -9.39 -21.62
C TRP A 425 -11.94 -9.28 -23.12
N HIS A 426 -10.65 -9.47 -23.43
CA HIS A 426 -10.13 -9.54 -24.80
C HIS A 426 -10.29 -10.92 -25.45
N ILE A 427 -10.63 -11.96 -24.68
CA ILE A 427 -10.67 -13.33 -25.21
C ILE A 427 -11.70 -13.43 -26.34
N ASP A 428 -11.37 -14.15 -27.41
CA ASP A 428 -12.35 -14.49 -28.45
C ASP A 428 -13.19 -15.72 -28.05
N GLU A 429 -14.31 -15.92 -28.73
CA GLU A 429 -15.28 -16.98 -28.38
C GLU A 429 -14.69 -18.38 -28.59
N ASP A 430 -13.86 -18.58 -29.62
CA ASP A 430 -13.24 -19.86 -29.93
C ASP A 430 -12.22 -20.26 -28.85
N LEU A 431 -11.35 -19.34 -28.45
CA LEU A 431 -10.36 -19.54 -27.40
C LEU A 431 -11.02 -19.75 -26.04
N LEU A 432 -12.10 -19.03 -25.74
CA LEU A 432 -12.86 -19.24 -24.51
C LEU A 432 -13.46 -20.65 -24.48
N ALA A 433 -14.11 -21.07 -25.56
CA ALA A 433 -14.69 -22.40 -25.67
C ALA A 433 -13.62 -23.51 -25.51
N GLU A 434 -12.46 -23.33 -26.15
CA GLU A 434 -11.29 -24.21 -26.01
C GLU A 434 -10.88 -24.35 -24.53
N ILE A 435 -10.59 -23.25 -23.84
CA ILE A 435 -10.15 -23.23 -22.44
C ILE A 435 -11.18 -23.90 -21.52
N LEU A 436 -12.46 -23.54 -21.64
CA LEU A 436 -13.51 -24.07 -20.77
C LEU A 436 -13.73 -25.57 -20.98
N SER A 437 -13.61 -26.05 -22.23
CA SER A 437 -13.76 -27.47 -22.55
C SER A 437 -12.62 -28.32 -21.98
N GLU A 438 -11.37 -27.88 -22.12
CA GLU A 438 -10.19 -28.59 -21.62
C GLU A 438 -10.11 -28.63 -20.09
N ASN A 439 -10.64 -27.61 -19.43
CA ASN A 439 -10.74 -27.56 -17.97
C ASN A 439 -11.97 -28.32 -17.42
N ASN A 440 -12.75 -29.01 -18.27
CA ASN A 440 -13.95 -29.77 -17.88
C ASN A 440 -14.99 -28.94 -17.10
N VAL A 441 -15.16 -27.68 -17.49
CA VAL A 441 -16.07 -26.74 -16.81
C VAL A 441 -17.52 -27.17 -16.99
N SER A 442 -18.31 -27.14 -15.90
CA SER A 442 -19.72 -27.51 -15.94
C SER A 442 -20.53 -26.57 -16.83
N LYS A 443 -21.63 -27.05 -17.44
CA LYS A 443 -22.49 -26.22 -18.30
C LYS A 443 -22.97 -24.93 -17.60
N LYS A 444 -23.37 -25.02 -16.34
CA LYS A 444 -23.83 -23.87 -15.55
C LYS A 444 -22.72 -22.84 -15.33
N GLU A 445 -21.50 -23.30 -15.05
CA GLU A 445 -20.36 -22.41 -14.86
C GLU A 445 -19.88 -21.81 -16.18
N HIS A 446 -19.93 -22.58 -17.27
CA HIS A 446 -19.68 -22.09 -18.62
C HIS A 446 -20.61 -20.92 -18.96
N GLU A 447 -21.93 -21.09 -18.80
CA GLU A 447 -22.92 -20.04 -19.04
C GLU A 447 -22.64 -18.79 -18.18
N TYR A 448 -22.24 -18.98 -16.92
CA TYR A 448 -21.86 -17.90 -16.02
C TYR A 448 -20.59 -17.14 -16.49
N ILE A 449 -19.53 -17.86 -16.85
CA ILE A 449 -18.26 -17.25 -17.30
C ILE A 449 -18.48 -16.48 -18.60
N CYS A 450 -19.22 -17.04 -19.55
CA CYS A 450 -19.57 -16.35 -20.80
C CYS A 450 -20.36 -15.05 -20.52
N ALA A 451 -21.40 -15.13 -19.69
CA ALA A 451 -22.17 -13.94 -19.30
C ALA A 451 -21.31 -12.89 -18.58
N TYR A 452 -20.37 -13.33 -17.75
CA TYR A 452 -19.44 -12.44 -17.04
C TYR A 452 -18.52 -11.71 -18.02
N ILE A 453 -17.90 -12.43 -18.95
CA ILE A 453 -17.00 -11.85 -19.97
C ILE A 453 -17.77 -10.89 -20.88
N GLU A 454 -18.99 -11.22 -21.28
CA GLU A 454 -19.83 -10.31 -22.08
C GLU A 454 -20.15 -9.01 -21.33
N LYS A 455 -20.45 -9.09 -20.03
CA LYS A 455 -20.69 -7.91 -19.19
C LYS A 455 -19.45 -7.03 -19.10
N LEU A 456 -18.27 -7.61 -18.88
CA LEU A 456 -16.98 -6.90 -18.90
C LEU A 456 -16.73 -6.25 -20.27
N ARG A 457 -16.86 -7.01 -21.35
CA ARG A 457 -16.60 -6.56 -22.72
C ARG A 457 -17.51 -5.41 -23.12
N SER A 458 -18.80 -5.49 -22.79
CA SER A 458 -19.77 -4.42 -23.00
C SER A 458 -19.39 -3.15 -22.25
N PHE A 459 -18.96 -3.28 -20.99
CA PHE A 459 -18.54 -2.15 -20.17
C PHE A 459 -17.25 -1.50 -20.69
N TYR A 460 -16.15 -2.25 -20.85
CA TYR A 460 -14.87 -1.68 -21.27
C TYR A 460 -14.92 -1.08 -22.68
N LYS A 461 -15.71 -1.67 -23.61
CA LYS A 461 -15.96 -1.04 -24.92
C LYS A 461 -16.67 0.32 -24.80
N LYS A 462 -17.55 0.51 -23.81
CA LYS A 462 -18.15 1.84 -23.55
C LYS A 462 -17.13 2.82 -22.96
N VAL A 463 -16.29 2.36 -22.03
CA VAL A 463 -15.18 3.18 -21.46
C VAL A 463 -14.28 3.70 -22.57
N LEU A 464 -13.82 2.79 -23.43
CA LEU A 464 -12.89 3.07 -24.53
C LEU A 464 -13.47 3.96 -25.65
N LYS A 465 -14.76 4.30 -25.64
CA LYS A 465 -15.29 5.30 -26.58
C LYS A 465 -14.83 6.72 -26.23
N ASN A 466 -14.71 7.04 -24.94
CA ASN A 466 -14.58 8.41 -24.47
C ASN A 466 -13.47 8.63 -23.42
N ASN A 467 -12.88 7.58 -22.86
CA ASN A 467 -11.97 7.70 -21.71
C ASN A 467 -10.64 6.96 -21.96
N SER A 468 -9.57 7.45 -21.35
CA SER A 468 -8.31 6.70 -21.27
C SER A 468 -8.47 5.54 -20.29
N PHE A 469 -8.01 4.36 -20.69
CA PHE A 469 -8.08 3.14 -19.88
C PHE A 469 -6.69 2.54 -19.72
N PHE A 470 -6.19 2.54 -18.48
CA PHE A 470 -4.92 1.94 -18.10
C PHE A 470 -5.16 0.60 -17.44
N GLU A 471 -4.66 -0.47 -18.07
CA GLU A 471 -4.77 -1.82 -17.56
C GLU A 471 -3.38 -2.35 -17.19
N TYR A 472 -3.25 -2.79 -15.94
CA TYR A 472 -1.99 -3.24 -15.35
C TYR A 472 -2.05 -4.74 -15.15
N PHE A 473 -1.03 -5.45 -15.63
CA PHE A 473 -0.89 -6.90 -15.39
C PHE A 473 0.56 -7.38 -15.52
N TYR A 474 0.83 -8.57 -14.96
CA TYR A 474 2.13 -9.20 -15.01
C TYR A 474 2.20 -10.20 -16.18
N ILE A 475 3.29 -10.16 -16.94
CA ILE A 475 3.63 -11.21 -17.90
C ILE A 475 4.90 -11.94 -17.43
N PRO A 476 4.85 -13.25 -17.18
CA PRO A 476 6.00 -14.02 -16.74
C PRO A 476 7.19 -13.98 -17.73
N LYS A 477 8.39 -13.60 -17.24
CA LYS A 477 9.63 -13.48 -18.05
C LYS A 477 10.30 -14.81 -18.42
N GLN A 478 9.91 -15.92 -17.80
CA GLN A 478 10.45 -17.26 -18.07
C GLN A 478 9.32 -18.18 -18.55
N ARG A 479 9.63 -19.23 -19.31
CA ARG A 479 8.71 -20.35 -19.56
C ARG A 479 8.43 -21.04 -18.23
N ILE A 480 7.44 -20.55 -17.51
CA ILE A 480 7.12 -21.12 -16.22
C ILE A 480 6.22 -22.33 -16.50
N TYR A 481 6.70 -23.53 -16.14
CA TYR A 481 5.94 -24.78 -16.07
C TYR A 481 4.76 -24.73 -15.07
N GLU A 482 4.43 -23.56 -14.52
CA GLU A 482 3.30 -23.31 -13.64
C GLU A 482 2.05 -23.05 -14.48
N LYS A 483 0.96 -23.75 -14.12
CA LYS A 483 -0.37 -23.51 -14.68
C LYS A 483 -0.74 -22.03 -14.50
N LYS A 484 -1.01 -21.30 -15.59
CA LYS A 484 -1.37 -19.88 -15.54
C LYS A 484 -2.87 -19.74 -15.30
N PRO A 485 -3.31 -19.06 -14.22
CA PRO A 485 -4.73 -19.06 -13.88
C PRO A 485 -5.53 -18.19 -14.86
N PHE A 486 -6.71 -18.70 -15.22
CA PHE A 486 -7.74 -17.96 -15.93
C PHE A 486 -8.55 -17.15 -14.91
N ASP A 487 -8.46 -15.83 -14.98
CA ASP A 487 -8.85 -14.94 -13.90
C ASP A 487 -10.30 -14.42 -14.03
N PHE A 488 -11.24 -15.24 -13.56
CA PHE A 488 -12.67 -14.92 -13.45
C PHE A 488 -13.14 -14.80 -11.99
N LEU A 489 -14.34 -14.23 -11.78
CA LEU A 489 -14.97 -14.18 -10.44
C LEU A 489 -15.47 -15.58 -10.05
N ASN A 490 -14.71 -16.30 -9.22
CA ASN A 490 -15.04 -17.66 -8.83
C ASN A 490 -16.06 -17.70 -7.67
N ILE A 491 -17.32 -17.36 -7.98
CA ILE A 491 -18.42 -17.32 -7.01
C ILE A 491 -18.77 -18.72 -6.48
N ASN A 492 -18.52 -19.78 -7.25
CA ASN A 492 -18.92 -21.14 -6.90
C ASN A 492 -17.87 -21.90 -6.08
N GLY A 493 -16.66 -21.37 -5.95
CA GLY A 493 -15.56 -22.02 -5.22
C GLY A 493 -15.05 -23.32 -5.85
N GLN A 494 -15.30 -23.55 -7.14
CA GLN A 494 -14.81 -24.72 -7.89
C GLN A 494 -13.33 -24.53 -8.28
N ASP A 495 -12.67 -25.61 -8.72
CA ASP A 495 -11.25 -25.62 -9.04
C ASP A 495 -10.85 -24.52 -10.04
N ARG A 496 -9.63 -24.00 -9.89
CA ARG A 496 -9.09 -22.95 -10.76
C ARG A 496 -9.02 -23.46 -12.21
N ILE A 497 -9.51 -22.65 -13.15
CA ILE A 497 -9.33 -22.82 -14.59
C ILE A 497 -7.94 -22.31 -14.95
N TYR A 498 -7.24 -22.99 -15.86
CA TYR A 498 -5.89 -22.60 -16.27
C TYR A 498 -5.74 -22.55 -17.79
N TYR A 499 -4.87 -21.68 -18.26
CA TYR A 499 -4.39 -21.65 -19.64
C TYR A 499 -3.34 -22.74 -19.86
N THR A 500 -3.36 -23.35 -21.05
CA THR A 500 -2.15 -23.95 -21.65
C THR A 500 -1.21 -22.86 -22.17
N GLU A 501 0.07 -23.18 -22.41
CA GLU A 501 1.03 -22.23 -22.99
C GLU A 501 0.54 -21.66 -24.32
N THR A 502 -0.04 -22.52 -25.18
CA THR A 502 -0.60 -22.12 -26.47
C THR A 502 -1.78 -21.16 -26.31
N GLN A 503 -2.71 -21.45 -25.38
CA GLN A 503 -3.86 -20.59 -25.11
C GLN A 503 -3.42 -19.23 -24.53
N TYR A 504 -2.42 -19.23 -23.64
CA TYR A 504 -1.87 -18.00 -23.07
C TYR A 504 -1.26 -17.10 -24.16
N LYS A 505 -0.50 -17.68 -25.10
CA LYS A 505 0.04 -16.95 -26.26
C LYS A 505 -1.06 -16.40 -27.17
N LYS A 506 -2.10 -17.20 -27.47
CA LYS A 506 -3.27 -16.73 -28.23
C LYS A 506 -3.95 -15.55 -27.53
N GLN A 507 -4.08 -15.58 -26.20
CA GLN A 507 -4.66 -14.47 -25.44
C GLN A 507 -3.83 -13.18 -25.53
N LEU A 508 -2.50 -13.28 -25.45
CA LEU A 508 -1.60 -12.12 -25.63
C LEU A 508 -1.76 -11.48 -27.02
N ILE A 509 -2.01 -12.27 -28.07
CA ILE A 509 -2.30 -11.78 -29.42
C ILE A 509 -3.64 -11.03 -29.44
N ASN A 510 -4.67 -11.53 -28.76
CA ASN A 510 -5.97 -10.86 -28.69
C ASN A 510 -5.91 -9.51 -27.95
N ILE A 511 -5.07 -9.42 -26.92
CA ILE A 511 -4.77 -8.16 -26.23
C ILE A 511 -4.10 -7.16 -27.19
N ALA A 512 -3.11 -7.61 -27.97
CA ALA A 512 -2.40 -6.78 -28.96
C ALA A 512 -3.36 -6.16 -30.00
N LYS A 513 -4.29 -6.95 -30.55
CA LYS A 513 -5.33 -6.46 -31.48
C LYS A 513 -6.17 -5.32 -30.88
N THR A 514 -6.38 -5.34 -29.57
CA THR A 514 -7.17 -4.31 -28.89
C THR A 514 -6.40 -3.00 -28.76
N LEU A 515 -5.08 -3.07 -28.51
CA LEU A 515 -4.18 -1.90 -28.55
C LEU A 515 -4.17 -1.24 -29.94
N GLU A 516 -4.19 -2.03 -31.02
CA GLU A 516 -4.28 -1.49 -32.39
C GLU A 516 -5.61 -0.76 -32.63
N THR A 517 -6.70 -1.31 -32.07
CA THR A 517 -8.05 -0.80 -32.30
C THR A 517 -8.33 0.49 -31.52
N TYR A 518 -7.85 0.60 -30.28
CA TYR A 518 -8.18 1.71 -29.37
C TYR A 518 -6.92 2.46 -28.90
N LYS A 519 -6.71 3.67 -29.45
CA LYS A 519 -5.55 4.53 -29.12
C LYS A 519 -5.51 5.01 -27.66
N ASN A 520 -6.64 4.99 -26.99
CA ASN A 520 -6.84 5.38 -25.59
C ASN A 520 -6.81 4.19 -24.63
N TYR A 521 -6.46 3.00 -25.12
CA TYR A 521 -6.13 1.84 -24.29
C TYR A 521 -4.62 1.79 -24.03
N HIS A 522 -4.23 1.68 -22.76
CA HIS A 522 -2.84 1.71 -22.33
C HIS A 522 -2.56 0.49 -21.45
N ILE A 523 -1.45 -0.20 -21.73
CA ILE A 523 -1.01 -1.34 -20.92
C ILE A 523 0.17 -0.92 -20.06
N VAL A 524 0.17 -1.33 -18.79
CA VAL A 524 1.28 -1.12 -17.88
C VAL A 524 1.72 -2.46 -17.31
N LEU A 525 2.97 -2.84 -17.53
CA LEU A 525 3.47 -4.10 -17.01
C LEU A 525 3.93 -3.95 -15.57
N LEU A 526 3.49 -4.91 -14.75
CA LEU A 526 3.98 -5.11 -13.40
C LEU A 526 5.35 -5.81 -13.44
N ASP A 527 6.21 -5.50 -12.47
CA ASP A 527 7.56 -6.08 -12.35
C ASP A 527 7.55 -7.53 -11.86
N LYS A 528 6.60 -7.82 -10.97
CA LYS A 528 6.39 -9.12 -10.34
C LYS A 528 4.91 -9.37 -10.07
N PRO A 529 4.49 -10.64 -9.91
CA PRO A 529 3.20 -10.95 -9.32
C PRO A 529 3.11 -10.36 -7.91
N ILE A 530 1.98 -9.74 -7.58
CA ILE A 530 1.75 -9.13 -6.26
C ILE A 530 0.71 -9.91 -5.45
N TYR A 531 -0.46 -10.19 -6.03
CA TYR A 531 -1.56 -10.95 -5.42
C TYR A 531 -2.11 -11.96 -6.41
N ASP A 532 -2.50 -13.15 -5.96
CA ASP A 532 -3.13 -14.18 -6.79
C ASP A 532 -4.56 -13.81 -7.24
N SER A 533 -5.29 -13.09 -6.39
CA SER A 533 -6.74 -13.02 -6.43
C SER A 533 -7.34 -11.63 -6.21
N ILE A 534 -6.50 -10.60 -6.11
CA ILE A 534 -6.95 -9.22 -5.89
C ILE A 534 -6.92 -8.41 -7.19
N LYS A 535 -8.04 -7.76 -7.50
CA LYS A 535 -8.14 -6.73 -8.55
C LYS A 535 -8.39 -5.38 -7.91
N LEU A 536 -7.65 -4.36 -8.33
CA LEU A 536 -7.90 -2.98 -7.96
C LEU A 536 -8.48 -2.25 -9.15
N PHE A 537 -9.62 -1.61 -8.96
CA PHE A 537 -10.33 -0.94 -10.02
C PHE A 537 -10.73 0.47 -9.58
N GLN A 538 -10.38 1.45 -10.40
CA GLN A 538 -10.74 2.84 -10.19
C GLN A 538 -11.38 3.38 -11.45
N PHE A 539 -12.65 3.76 -11.35
CA PHE A 539 -13.41 4.37 -12.44
C PHE A 539 -13.93 5.77 -12.10
N GLU A 540 -13.99 6.10 -10.81
CA GLU A 540 -14.37 7.41 -10.28
C GLU A 540 -13.15 8.04 -9.58
N SER A 541 -13.06 9.37 -9.58
CA SER A 541 -11.99 10.10 -8.91
C SER A 541 -11.99 9.89 -7.39
N ASN A 542 -13.16 9.58 -6.81
CA ASN A 542 -13.38 9.56 -5.37
C ASN A 542 -13.67 8.15 -4.84
N SER A 543 -13.41 7.08 -5.60
CA SER A 543 -13.55 5.73 -5.07
C SER A 543 -12.65 4.71 -5.75
N ILE A 544 -12.21 3.74 -4.95
CA ILE A 544 -11.39 2.61 -5.42
C ILE A 544 -12.04 1.32 -4.97
N PHE A 545 -12.12 0.36 -5.87
CA PHE A 545 -12.69 -0.95 -5.64
C PHE A 545 -11.55 -1.97 -5.52
N ALA A 546 -11.46 -2.66 -4.39
CA ALA A 546 -10.62 -3.83 -4.24
C ALA A 546 -11.50 -5.07 -4.27
N ILE A 547 -11.28 -5.95 -5.24
CA ILE A 547 -12.13 -7.11 -5.51
C ILE A 547 -11.29 -8.37 -5.30
N LYS A 548 -11.75 -9.25 -4.41
CA LYS A 548 -11.22 -10.58 -4.24
C LYS A 548 -11.98 -11.54 -5.15
N ASN A 549 -11.35 -12.03 -6.21
CA ASN A 549 -11.95 -12.90 -7.23
C ASN A 549 -12.02 -14.39 -6.81
N LYS A 550 -11.42 -14.75 -5.68
CA LYS A 550 -11.40 -16.11 -5.12
C LYS A 550 -12.46 -16.27 -4.04
N PHE A 551 -13.13 -17.42 -4.02
CA PHE A 551 -14.14 -17.76 -3.02
C PHE A 551 -13.63 -17.63 -1.56
N PRO A 552 -14.42 -17.07 -0.63
CA PRO A 552 -15.63 -16.27 -0.88
C PRO A 552 -15.28 -14.98 -1.63
N VAL A 553 -16.03 -14.69 -2.70
CA VAL A 553 -15.81 -13.51 -3.55
C VAL A 553 -16.40 -12.30 -2.84
N SER A 554 -15.61 -11.23 -2.74
CA SER A 554 -15.99 -10.00 -2.06
C SER A 554 -15.39 -8.78 -2.75
N ALA A 555 -16.03 -7.63 -2.57
CA ALA A 555 -15.53 -6.35 -3.02
C ALA A 555 -15.61 -5.32 -1.90
N ILE A 556 -14.59 -4.48 -1.81
CA ILE A 556 -14.55 -3.30 -0.93
C ILE A 556 -14.47 -2.06 -1.82
N GLN A 557 -15.39 -1.12 -1.64
CA GLN A 557 -15.30 0.24 -2.16
C GLN A 557 -14.75 1.15 -1.07
N TYR A 558 -13.57 1.73 -1.30
CA TYR A 558 -12.98 2.73 -0.43
C TYR A 558 -13.44 4.13 -0.88
N GLU A 559 -13.97 4.94 0.05
CA GLU A 559 -14.49 6.29 -0.22
C GLU A 559 -13.74 7.39 0.58
N SER A 560 -12.68 7.02 1.32
CA SER A 560 -11.85 7.95 2.09
C SER A 560 -10.75 8.58 1.23
N ASP A 561 -10.68 9.91 1.19
CA ASP A 561 -9.63 10.67 0.48
C ASP A 561 -8.21 10.27 0.90
N ILE A 562 -8.01 10.00 2.20
CA ILE A 562 -6.74 9.56 2.76
C ILE A 562 -6.34 8.21 2.14
N LEU A 563 -7.26 7.23 2.16
CA LEU A 563 -6.96 5.92 1.58
C LEU A 563 -6.74 6.04 0.08
N ILE A 564 -7.61 6.76 -0.64
CA ILE A 564 -7.51 6.96 -2.09
C ILE A 564 -6.14 7.52 -2.49
N ALA A 565 -5.63 8.53 -1.77
CA ALA A 565 -4.29 9.06 -2.01
C ALA A 565 -3.19 8.00 -1.82
N LYS A 566 -3.27 7.17 -0.77
CA LYS A 566 -2.34 6.07 -0.52
C LYS A 566 -2.38 5.00 -1.61
N PHE A 567 -3.57 4.67 -2.10
CA PHE A 567 -3.74 3.76 -3.23
C PHE A 567 -3.06 4.26 -4.51
N HIS A 568 -3.13 5.56 -4.81
CA HIS A 568 -2.47 6.12 -5.99
C HIS A 568 -0.95 5.97 -5.90
N SER A 569 -0.36 6.33 -4.76
CA SER A 569 1.06 6.10 -4.48
C SER A 569 1.43 4.61 -4.59
N TYR A 570 0.57 3.75 -4.06
CA TYR A 570 0.73 2.30 -4.14
C TYR A 570 0.78 1.80 -5.59
N ILE A 571 -0.21 2.12 -6.43
CA ILE A 571 -0.25 1.69 -7.84
C ILE A 571 0.98 2.23 -8.60
N SER A 572 1.35 3.50 -8.38
CA SER A 572 2.54 4.10 -8.99
C SER A 572 3.84 3.38 -8.60
N SER A 573 3.94 2.88 -7.36
CA SER A 573 5.12 2.18 -6.87
C SER A 573 5.34 0.78 -7.47
N LYS A 574 4.31 0.18 -8.06
CA LYS A 574 4.35 -1.20 -8.59
C LYS A 574 4.52 -1.28 -10.12
N GLN A 575 4.81 -0.16 -10.78
CA GLN A 575 4.95 -0.10 -12.24
C GLN A 575 6.38 -0.42 -12.66
N GLU A 576 6.59 -1.36 -13.59
CA GLU A 576 7.91 -1.63 -14.18
C GLU A 576 8.13 -0.81 -15.45
N LYS A 577 7.19 -0.92 -16.40
CA LYS A 577 7.27 -0.30 -17.73
C LYS A 577 5.87 0.08 -18.18
N SER A 578 5.69 1.33 -18.59
CA SER A 578 4.48 1.75 -19.32
C SER A 578 4.64 1.39 -20.79
N ILE A 579 3.68 0.67 -21.35
CA ILE A 579 3.61 0.33 -22.78
C ILE A 579 2.57 1.23 -23.42
N SER A 580 3.04 2.25 -24.13
CA SER A 580 2.17 3.24 -24.78
C SER A 580 2.00 3.03 -26.28
N SER A 581 2.69 2.05 -26.88
CA SER A 581 2.62 1.79 -28.33
C SER A 581 2.67 0.30 -28.68
N LEU A 582 2.13 -0.04 -29.85
CA LEU A 582 2.20 -1.40 -30.41
C LEU A 582 3.65 -1.87 -30.55
N ASN A 583 4.57 -0.99 -30.95
CA ASN A 583 5.99 -1.32 -31.08
C ASN A 583 6.62 -1.70 -29.73
N ASP A 584 6.26 -1.00 -28.65
CA ASP A 584 6.71 -1.33 -27.29
C ASP A 584 6.13 -2.67 -26.80
N TYR A 585 4.88 -2.96 -27.20
CA TYR A 585 4.22 -4.23 -26.90
C TYR A 585 4.84 -5.39 -27.69
N GLU A 586 5.09 -5.20 -28.98
CA GLU A 586 5.75 -6.18 -29.84
C GLU A 586 7.19 -6.45 -29.41
N GLU A 587 7.93 -5.45 -28.93
CA GLU A 587 9.27 -5.65 -28.36
C GLU A 587 9.21 -6.58 -27.15
N VAL A 588 8.26 -6.36 -26.22
CA VAL A 588 8.07 -7.22 -25.05
C VAL A 588 7.55 -8.60 -25.46
N PHE A 589 6.58 -8.66 -26.37
CA PHE A 589 6.00 -9.90 -26.90
C PHE A 589 7.04 -10.77 -27.61
N ASN A 590 7.89 -10.16 -28.44
CA ASN A 590 8.98 -10.85 -29.13
C ASN A 590 10.05 -11.35 -28.16
N GLN A 591 10.39 -10.58 -27.11
CA GLN A 591 11.30 -11.04 -26.05
C GLN A 591 10.75 -12.24 -25.25
N LEU A 592 9.43 -12.35 -25.12
CA LEU A 592 8.76 -13.45 -24.42
C LEU A 592 8.57 -14.71 -25.29
N LEU A 593 8.50 -14.56 -26.61
CA LEU A 593 8.40 -15.69 -27.55
C LEU A 593 9.75 -16.29 -27.97
N THR A 594 10.84 -15.51 -27.89
CA THR A 594 12.19 -15.92 -28.33
C THR A 594 13.05 -16.53 -27.22
N LYS A 595 12.62 -16.46 -25.95
CA LYS A 595 13.21 -17.16 -24.80
C LYS A 595 12.33 -18.32 -24.33
#